data_AF-A0A3R7A3K6-F1
#
_entry.id   AF-A0A3R7A3K6-F1
#
_cell.length_a   1.000
_cell.length_b   1.000
_cell.length_c   1.000
_cell.angle_alpha   90.00
_cell.angle_beta   90.00
_cell.angle_gamma   90.00
#
_symmetry.space_group_name_H-M   'P 1'
#
loop_
_entity.id
_entity.type
_entity.pdbx_description
1 polymer ?
#
loop_
_entity_poly.entity_id
_entity_poly.type
_entity_poly.pdbx_seq_one_letter_code
_entity_poly.pdbx_strand_id
1 'polypeptide(L)'
;MQFTHLFAVLSLAAVARADCDSDVTTANAVLFTQACMNDLQGGDRLSYATVFEDYRSNANTIYKYGLCGSTTCKDEVAASNYPTCAVTSATSYTAEVAGLATACGTLDTAVAANGGTCTEAQIADNIWAKHVVVLDSACATGISATAGSSWYTVFQTLDTATPSTLTDYCATSACVDLATTTKAKLASCTDGTDSNKDLYAARGDAVAMKLRQVPGFGRSGLGGKKASSRFYQLIRVHKKFQESSKYLSGVEQDEVSSCSTGRIMLLDELVQLFDEARDQRQAERTSSAAKVAEKEAAAGFVRDQQCCVDVTQAREIALEQERVEYKKYEF
;
A
#
# COMPACT_ATOMS: atom_id res chain seq x y z
N MET A 1 -27.14 -77.69 47.65
CA MET A 1 -26.09 -76.80 48.16
C MET A 1 -26.08 -75.58 47.26
N GLN A 2 -26.77 -74.50 47.62
CA GLN A 2 -26.39 -73.41 48.53
C GLN A 2 -25.45 -72.38 47.84
N PHE A 3 -25.96 -71.14 47.83
CA PHE A 3 -25.48 -69.87 47.27
C PHE A 3 -24.01 -69.52 47.53
N THR A 4 -23.41 -68.70 46.66
CA THR A 4 -22.89 -67.38 47.05
C THR A 4 -22.51 -66.50 45.85
N HIS A 5 -23.11 -65.31 45.82
CA HIS A 5 -22.65 -64.14 45.05
C HIS A 5 -21.30 -63.66 45.56
N LEU A 6 -20.44 -63.14 44.67
CA LEU A 6 -19.55 -62.03 45.04
C LEU A 6 -19.54 -60.99 43.91
N PHE A 7 -20.30 -59.92 44.15
CA PHE A 7 -20.11 -58.62 43.52
C PHE A 7 -18.71 -58.11 43.91
N ALA A 8 -17.88 -57.77 42.92
CA ALA A 8 -16.72 -56.91 43.14
C ALA A 8 -17.08 -55.50 42.65
N VAL A 9 -17.28 -54.60 43.61
CA VAL A 9 -17.51 -53.17 43.43
C VAL A 9 -16.15 -52.46 43.51
N LEU A 10 -15.98 -51.49 42.61
CA LEU A 10 -14.99 -50.40 42.59
C LEU A 10 -13.50 -50.77 42.48
N SER A 11 -12.95 -50.46 41.31
CA SER A 11 -11.98 -49.35 41.23
C SER A 11 -12.23 -48.60 39.94
N LEU A 12 -12.95 -47.46 40.00
CA LEU A 12 -12.63 -46.38 39.07
C LEU A 12 -11.23 -45.89 39.46
N ALA A 13 -10.20 -46.59 39.00
CA ALA A 13 -9.03 -45.86 38.61
C ALA A 13 -9.51 -45.06 37.39
N ALA A 14 -9.70 -43.75 37.59
CA ALA A 14 -9.40 -42.84 36.52
C ALA A 14 -8.03 -43.29 36.01
N VAL A 15 -7.99 -43.93 34.84
CA VAL A 15 -6.75 -43.99 34.10
C VAL A 15 -6.47 -42.53 33.82
N ALA A 16 -5.74 -41.88 34.72
CA ALA A 16 -5.01 -40.68 34.40
C ALA A 16 -4.23 -41.08 33.16
N ARG A 17 -4.70 -40.58 32.01
CA ARG A 17 -4.06 -40.80 30.73
C ARG A 17 -2.63 -40.32 30.95
N ALA A 18 -1.69 -41.26 31.05
CA ALA A 18 -0.28 -40.99 31.33
C ALA A 18 0.38 -40.17 30.21
N ASP A 19 -0.40 -39.77 29.20
CA ASP A 19 -0.04 -39.05 28.00
C ASP A 19 -0.66 -37.65 27.91
N CYS A 20 -1.57 -37.20 28.80
CA CYS A 20 -2.23 -35.90 28.61
C CYS A 20 -1.25 -34.72 28.73
N ASP A 21 -0.39 -34.73 29.76
CA ASP A 21 0.66 -33.71 29.90
C ASP A 21 1.63 -33.74 28.70
N SER A 22 1.88 -34.93 28.12
CA SER A 22 2.72 -35.11 26.93
C SER A 22 2.05 -34.59 25.66
N ASP A 23 0.75 -34.84 25.50
CA ASP A 23 -0.06 -34.38 24.37
C ASP A 23 -0.16 -32.86 24.37
N VAL A 24 -0.40 -32.26 25.55
CA VAL A 24 -0.41 -30.80 25.72
C VAL A 24 0.96 -30.19 25.47
N THR A 25 2.04 -30.81 25.98
CA THR A 25 3.41 -30.35 25.69
C THR A 25 3.71 -30.40 24.19
N THR A 26 3.27 -31.46 23.50
CA THR A 26 3.42 -31.59 22.05
C THR A 26 2.61 -30.54 21.30
N ALA A 27 1.36 -30.30 21.71
CA ALA A 27 0.50 -29.27 21.13
C ALA A 27 1.08 -27.86 21.32
N ASN A 28 1.68 -27.58 22.47
CA ASN A 28 2.36 -26.31 22.77
C ASN A 28 3.53 -26.03 21.82
N ALA A 29 4.23 -27.07 21.38
CA ALA A 29 5.34 -26.99 20.44
C ALA A 29 4.91 -26.94 18.96
N VAL A 30 3.62 -27.10 18.66
CA VAL A 30 3.11 -26.94 17.29
C VAL A 30 3.39 -25.51 16.83
N LEU A 31 3.93 -25.40 15.62
CA LEU A 31 4.27 -24.14 14.99
C LEU A 31 3.21 -23.78 13.96
N PHE A 32 2.80 -22.51 13.91
CA PHE A 32 1.96 -22.00 12.83
C PHE A 32 2.58 -22.28 11.46
N THR A 33 1.78 -22.58 10.44
CA THR A 33 2.29 -22.91 9.11
C THR A 33 3.09 -21.77 8.49
N GLN A 34 4.06 -22.10 7.63
CA GLN A 34 4.77 -21.06 6.88
C GLN A 34 3.83 -20.25 5.97
N ALA A 35 2.73 -20.85 5.50
CA ALA A 35 1.72 -20.15 4.72
C ALA A 35 1.03 -19.06 5.55
N CYS A 36 0.60 -19.37 6.78
CA CYS A 36 0.10 -18.37 7.72
C CYS A 36 1.12 -17.24 7.95
N MET A 37 2.38 -17.59 8.23
CA MET A 37 3.42 -16.58 8.45
C MET A 37 3.67 -15.73 7.20
N ASN A 38 3.68 -16.31 6.01
CA ASN A 38 3.91 -15.60 4.75
C ASN A 38 2.79 -14.61 4.41
N ASP A 39 1.54 -14.91 4.77
CA ASP A 39 0.44 -13.94 4.66
C ASP A 39 0.77 -12.67 5.46
N LEU A 40 1.36 -12.85 6.64
CA LEU A 40 1.81 -11.83 7.58
C LEU A 40 3.28 -11.39 7.33
N GLN A 41 3.73 -11.32 6.08
CA GLN A 41 5.08 -10.83 5.70
C GLN A 41 6.25 -11.77 6.07
N GLY A 42 5.97 -13.01 6.47
CA GLY A 42 6.96 -14.07 6.68
C GLY A 42 7.65 -14.02 8.05
N GLY A 43 8.88 -14.53 8.09
CA GLY A 43 9.67 -14.66 9.31
C GLY A 43 9.61 -16.06 9.94
N ASP A 44 10.19 -16.16 11.14
CA ASP A 44 10.23 -17.40 11.90
C ASP A 44 8.83 -17.82 12.36
N ARG A 45 8.57 -19.14 12.30
CA ARG A 45 7.28 -19.70 12.70
C ARG A 45 7.08 -19.55 14.20
N LEU A 46 5.90 -19.10 14.59
CA LEU A 46 5.50 -18.96 15.98
C LEU A 46 4.98 -20.27 16.54
N SER A 47 5.27 -20.56 17.81
CA SER A 47 4.66 -21.69 18.51
C SER A 47 3.29 -21.34 19.08
N TYR A 48 2.45 -22.36 19.24
CA TYR A 48 1.15 -22.22 19.90
C TYR A 48 1.31 -21.68 21.33
N ALA A 49 2.29 -22.19 22.07
CA ALA A 49 2.57 -21.67 23.42
C ALA A 49 2.90 -20.17 23.41
N THR A 50 3.73 -19.70 22.46
CA THR A 50 4.07 -18.28 22.34
C THR A 50 2.84 -17.41 22.15
N VAL A 51 1.96 -17.80 21.22
CA VAL A 51 0.76 -17.02 20.89
C VAL A 51 -0.27 -17.06 22.02
N PHE A 52 -0.55 -18.24 22.57
CA PHE A 52 -1.62 -18.40 23.54
C PHE A 52 -1.24 -17.96 24.94
N GLU A 53 0.03 -18.02 25.34
CA GLU A 53 0.50 -17.40 26.59
C GLU A 53 0.38 -15.87 26.55
N ASP A 54 0.71 -15.27 25.40
CA ASP A 54 0.58 -13.83 25.23
C ASP A 54 -0.90 -13.41 25.20
N TYR A 55 -1.76 -14.17 24.50
CA TYR A 55 -3.21 -13.95 24.49
C TYR A 55 -3.85 -14.09 25.88
N ARG A 56 -3.43 -15.08 26.69
CA ARG A 56 -3.86 -15.26 28.08
C ARG A 56 -3.61 -14.00 28.90
N SER A 57 -2.43 -13.40 28.73
CA SER A 57 -2.00 -12.23 29.49
C SER A 57 -2.64 -10.94 28.96
N ASN A 58 -2.96 -10.89 27.67
CA ASN A 58 -3.51 -9.71 27.01
C ASN A 58 -4.46 -10.11 25.86
N ALA A 59 -5.76 -9.96 26.07
CA ALA A 59 -6.78 -10.21 25.05
C ALA A 59 -6.72 -9.24 23.84
N ASN A 60 -5.88 -8.21 23.88
CA ASN A 60 -5.57 -7.29 22.78
C ASN A 60 -4.10 -7.42 22.32
N THR A 61 -3.54 -8.62 22.43
CA THR A 61 -2.22 -8.95 21.91
C THR A 61 -2.09 -8.66 20.41
N ILE A 62 -0.86 -8.36 19.98
CA ILE A 62 -0.45 -8.29 18.58
C ILE A 62 -0.85 -9.54 17.78
N TYR A 63 -0.81 -10.72 18.40
CA TYR A 63 -1.11 -11.98 17.73
C TYR A 63 -2.59 -12.14 17.42
N LYS A 64 -3.48 -11.58 18.25
CA LYS A 64 -4.91 -11.56 17.96
C LYS A 64 -5.16 -10.80 16.68
N TYR A 65 -4.67 -9.57 16.60
CA TYR A 65 -4.91 -8.74 15.42
C TYR A 65 -4.23 -9.32 14.18
N GLY A 66 -2.98 -9.77 14.30
CA GLY A 66 -2.25 -10.40 13.21
C GLY A 66 -2.91 -11.68 12.68
N LEU A 67 -3.13 -12.67 13.55
CA LEU A 67 -3.65 -13.97 13.13
C LEU A 67 -5.11 -13.91 12.69
N CYS A 68 -5.95 -13.09 13.32
CA CYS A 68 -7.35 -12.99 12.93
C CYS A 68 -7.56 -12.28 11.59
N GLY A 69 -6.68 -11.34 11.22
CA GLY A 69 -6.79 -10.63 9.94
C GLY A 69 -6.19 -11.39 8.74
N SER A 70 -5.33 -12.40 8.97
CA SER A 70 -4.94 -13.35 7.92
C SER A 70 -5.99 -14.45 7.79
N THR A 71 -6.44 -14.71 6.55
CA THR A 71 -7.39 -15.80 6.29
C THR A 71 -6.77 -17.16 6.61
N THR A 72 -5.53 -17.39 6.17
CA THR A 72 -4.80 -18.65 6.43
C THR A 72 -4.57 -18.88 7.91
N CYS A 73 -4.11 -17.86 8.64
CA CYS A 73 -3.86 -17.97 10.08
C CYS A 73 -5.16 -18.19 10.86
N LYS A 74 -6.24 -17.48 10.50
CA LYS A 74 -7.55 -17.65 11.12
C LYS A 74 -8.09 -19.07 10.94
N ASP A 75 -7.96 -19.63 9.74
CA ASP A 75 -8.37 -21.01 9.46
C ASP A 75 -7.54 -22.03 10.26
N GLU A 76 -6.23 -21.77 10.41
CA GLU A 76 -5.34 -22.62 11.23
C GLU A 76 -5.69 -22.57 12.72
N VAL A 77 -6.01 -21.39 13.27
CA VAL A 77 -6.53 -21.25 14.64
C VAL A 77 -7.85 -21.99 14.79
N ALA A 78 -8.78 -21.85 13.84
CA ALA A 78 -10.08 -22.52 13.88
C ALA A 78 -9.99 -24.05 13.75
N ALA A 79 -9.02 -24.56 12.97
CA ALA A 79 -8.77 -25.98 12.78
C ALA A 79 -7.86 -26.62 13.85
N SER A 80 -7.46 -25.87 14.87
CA SER A 80 -6.53 -26.33 15.90
C SER A 80 -7.14 -27.46 16.75
N ASN A 81 -6.63 -28.67 16.59
CA ASN A 81 -7.00 -29.83 17.42
C ASN A 81 -6.21 -29.85 18.75
N TYR A 82 -6.43 -28.84 19.59
CA TYR A 82 -5.74 -28.72 20.87
C TYR A 82 -6.31 -29.72 21.90
N PRO A 83 -5.49 -30.43 22.70
CA PRO A 83 -5.97 -31.40 23.69
C PRO A 83 -6.93 -30.78 24.72
N THR A 84 -7.96 -31.53 25.10
CA THR A 84 -9.00 -31.12 26.08
C THR A 84 -8.98 -31.97 27.35
N CYS A 85 -7.99 -32.83 27.51
CA CYS A 85 -7.83 -33.71 28.66
C CYS A 85 -7.35 -32.91 29.90
N ALA A 86 -7.55 -33.49 31.09
CA ALA A 86 -7.11 -32.89 32.35
C ALA A 86 -5.60 -33.04 32.52
N VAL A 87 -4.89 -31.90 32.53
CA VAL A 87 -3.44 -31.82 32.80
C VAL A 87 -3.14 -31.86 34.30
N THR A 88 -1.96 -32.34 34.65
CA THR A 88 -1.48 -32.42 36.04
C THR A 88 -0.31 -31.47 36.29
N SER A 89 0.56 -31.32 35.30
CA SER A 89 1.78 -30.52 35.41
C SER A 89 2.04 -29.61 34.21
N ALA A 90 1.48 -29.91 33.03
CA ALA A 90 1.65 -29.09 31.84
C ALA A 90 0.70 -27.88 31.83
N THR A 91 1.13 -26.80 31.18
CA THR A 91 0.29 -25.62 30.94
C THR A 91 -0.59 -25.87 29.71
N SER A 92 -1.89 -26.02 29.92
CA SER A 92 -2.88 -26.11 28.85
C SER A 92 -3.34 -24.73 28.38
N TYR A 93 -3.59 -24.58 27.08
CA TYR A 93 -4.13 -23.37 26.43
C TYR A 93 -5.50 -23.60 25.77
N THR A 94 -6.25 -24.64 26.17
CA THR A 94 -7.53 -24.99 25.53
C THR A 94 -8.53 -23.83 25.53
N ALA A 95 -8.59 -23.05 26.62
CA ALA A 95 -9.50 -21.92 26.74
C ALA A 95 -9.07 -20.75 25.83
N GLU A 96 -7.78 -20.52 25.72
CA GLU A 96 -7.17 -19.47 24.90
C GLU A 96 -7.34 -19.75 23.41
N VAL A 97 -7.21 -21.01 22.98
CA VAL A 97 -7.48 -21.43 21.59
C VAL A 97 -8.93 -21.11 21.22
N ALA A 98 -9.89 -21.55 22.05
CA ALA A 98 -11.31 -21.29 21.81
C ALA A 98 -11.66 -19.79 21.88
N GLY A 99 -11.04 -19.08 22.83
CA GLY A 99 -11.19 -17.64 23.01
C GLY A 99 -10.66 -16.86 21.81
N LEU A 100 -9.49 -17.21 21.28
CA LEU A 100 -8.91 -16.56 20.11
C LEU A 100 -9.74 -16.83 18.84
N ALA A 101 -10.17 -18.07 18.63
CA ALA A 101 -11.05 -18.42 17.51
C ALA A 101 -12.35 -17.59 17.53
N THR A 102 -12.95 -17.42 18.71
CA THR A 102 -14.14 -16.58 18.90
C THR A 102 -13.83 -15.09 18.67
N ALA A 103 -12.69 -14.61 19.17
CA ALA A 103 -12.26 -13.23 18.99
C ALA A 103 -12.07 -12.89 17.50
N CYS A 104 -11.52 -13.80 16.70
CA CYS A 104 -11.39 -13.61 15.26
C CYS A 104 -12.74 -13.47 14.55
N GLY A 105 -13.81 -14.08 15.04
CA GLY A 105 -15.16 -13.94 14.47
C GLY A 105 -15.84 -12.60 14.77
N THR A 106 -15.30 -11.81 15.71
CA THR A 106 -15.96 -10.57 16.20
C THR A 106 -15.15 -9.30 15.92
N LEU A 107 -13.91 -9.44 15.44
CA LEU A 107 -12.98 -8.33 15.24
C LEU A 107 -13.49 -7.33 14.17
N ASP A 108 -14.02 -7.81 13.04
CA ASP A 108 -14.55 -6.98 11.94
C ASP A 108 -15.66 -6.04 12.40
N THR A 109 -16.62 -6.59 13.17
CA THR A 109 -17.74 -5.83 13.70
C THR A 109 -17.27 -4.76 14.69
N ALA A 110 -16.26 -5.08 15.52
CA ALA A 110 -15.72 -4.14 16.49
C ALA A 110 -14.94 -2.99 15.83
N VAL A 111 -14.17 -3.27 14.77
CA VAL A 111 -13.42 -2.24 14.03
C VAL A 111 -14.38 -1.28 13.31
N ALA A 112 -15.37 -1.82 12.62
CA ALA A 112 -16.38 -1.02 11.91
C ALA A 112 -17.19 -0.15 12.88
N ALA A 113 -17.58 -0.69 14.04
CA ALA A 113 -18.36 0.03 15.05
C ALA A 113 -17.64 1.24 15.64
N ASN A 114 -16.30 1.24 15.66
CA ASN A 114 -15.47 2.33 16.19
C ASN A 114 -15.08 3.39 15.14
N GLY A 115 -15.71 3.38 13.96
CA GLY A 115 -15.38 4.31 12.88
C GLY A 115 -14.04 4.00 12.21
N GLY A 116 -13.54 2.76 12.33
CA GLY A 116 -12.38 2.28 11.61
C GLY A 116 -12.59 2.35 10.09
N THR A 117 -11.52 2.70 9.38
CA THR A 117 -11.44 2.69 7.91
C THR A 117 -10.63 1.51 7.37
N CYS A 118 -9.93 0.79 8.24
CA CYS A 118 -9.17 -0.41 7.88
C CYS A 118 -10.08 -1.64 7.80
N THR A 119 -9.76 -2.56 6.89
CA THR A 119 -10.21 -3.96 6.96
C THR A 119 -9.40 -4.74 8.00
N GLU A 120 -9.88 -5.90 8.44
CA GLU A 120 -9.13 -6.78 9.37
C GLU A 120 -7.73 -7.14 8.83
N ALA A 121 -7.62 -7.46 7.54
CA ALA A 121 -6.34 -7.79 6.90
C ALA A 121 -5.36 -6.61 6.94
N GLN A 122 -5.83 -5.39 6.70
CA GLN A 122 -5.00 -4.19 6.79
C GLN A 122 -4.54 -3.90 8.22
N ILE A 123 -5.38 -4.18 9.22
CA ILE A 123 -5.00 -4.07 10.64
C ILE A 123 -3.92 -5.10 10.99
N ALA A 124 -4.08 -6.35 10.52
CA ALA A 124 -3.08 -7.39 10.71
C ALA A 124 -1.73 -6.99 10.11
N ASP A 125 -1.71 -6.59 8.84
CA ASP A 125 -0.48 -6.17 8.15
C ASP A 125 0.20 -5.00 8.86
N ASN A 126 -0.57 -3.98 9.28
CA ASN A 126 -0.06 -2.81 9.97
C ASN A 126 0.50 -3.14 11.36
N ILE A 127 -0.19 -3.94 12.18
CA ILE A 127 0.28 -4.34 13.50
C ILE A 127 1.51 -5.25 13.39
N TRP A 128 1.50 -6.19 12.45
CA TRP A 128 2.60 -7.12 12.26
C TRP A 128 3.89 -6.40 11.88
N ALA A 129 3.82 -5.43 10.97
CA ALA A 129 4.98 -4.61 10.62
C ALA A 129 5.54 -3.81 11.80
N LYS A 130 4.68 -3.30 12.71
CA LYS A 130 5.14 -2.54 13.88
C LYS A 130 5.88 -3.38 14.90
N HIS A 131 5.42 -4.62 15.10
CA HIS A 131 5.79 -5.39 16.29
C HIS A 131 6.55 -6.67 16.01
N VAL A 132 6.43 -7.24 14.80
CA VAL A 132 6.95 -8.58 14.50
C VAL A 132 7.95 -8.58 13.35
N VAL A 133 7.82 -7.70 12.36
CA VAL A 133 8.81 -7.60 11.28
C VAL A 133 10.16 -7.12 11.85
N VAL A 134 11.20 -7.90 11.60
CA VAL A 134 12.57 -7.66 12.06
C VAL A 134 13.52 -7.45 10.88
N LEU A 135 14.65 -6.79 11.15
CA LEU A 135 15.74 -6.70 10.19
C LEU A 135 16.37 -8.06 9.94
N ASP A 136 16.44 -8.46 8.68
CA ASP A 136 17.25 -9.59 8.28
C ASP A 136 18.75 -9.29 8.51
N SER A 137 19.56 -10.34 8.56
CA SER A 137 20.99 -10.22 8.86
C SER A 137 21.77 -9.35 7.86
N ALA A 138 21.41 -9.38 6.58
CA ALA A 138 22.09 -8.62 5.53
C ALA A 138 21.74 -7.12 5.61
N CYS A 139 20.45 -6.82 5.80
CA CYS A 139 20.00 -5.45 6.02
C CYS A 139 20.59 -4.87 7.31
N ALA A 140 20.51 -5.61 8.42
CA ALA A 140 21.06 -5.19 9.71
C ALA A 140 22.56 -4.85 9.61
N THR A 141 23.35 -5.70 8.94
CA THR A 141 24.77 -5.44 8.68
C THR A 141 24.98 -4.17 7.85
N GLY A 142 24.16 -3.98 6.80
CA GLY A 142 24.21 -2.84 5.90
C GLY A 142 24.06 -1.48 6.59
N ILE A 143 23.22 -1.43 7.61
CA ILE A 143 22.90 -0.19 8.35
C ILE A 143 23.55 -0.16 9.75
N SER A 144 24.48 -1.08 10.03
CA SER A 144 25.13 -1.20 11.34
C SER A 144 24.16 -1.35 12.51
N ALA A 145 23.03 -2.04 12.29
CA ALA A 145 22.05 -2.40 13.31
C ALA A 145 22.23 -3.84 13.78
N THR A 146 21.58 -4.19 14.89
CA THR A 146 21.57 -5.57 15.38
C THR A 146 20.56 -6.41 14.59
N ALA A 147 20.99 -7.57 14.06
CA ALA A 147 20.10 -8.51 13.38
C ALA A 147 18.96 -8.95 14.31
N GLY A 148 17.74 -9.07 13.77
CA GLY A 148 16.55 -9.37 14.58
C GLY A 148 15.96 -8.17 15.33
N SER A 149 16.52 -6.96 15.18
CA SER A 149 15.88 -5.75 15.71
C SER A 149 14.56 -5.47 14.99
N SER A 150 13.57 -4.92 15.71
CA SER A 150 12.30 -4.48 15.11
C SER A 150 12.57 -3.52 13.95
N TRP A 151 12.09 -3.88 12.76
CA TRP A 151 12.18 -3.04 11.57
C TRP A 151 11.55 -1.67 11.84
N TYR A 152 10.39 -1.65 12.49
CA TYR A 152 9.66 -0.42 12.74
C TYR A 152 10.39 0.53 13.69
N THR A 153 10.98 0.01 14.77
CA THR A 153 11.79 0.83 15.68
C THR A 153 12.98 1.45 14.94
N VAL A 154 13.70 0.66 14.14
CA VAL A 154 14.85 1.19 13.38
C VAL A 154 14.38 2.19 12.31
N PHE A 155 13.29 1.89 11.62
CA PHE A 155 12.67 2.77 10.64
C PHE A 155 12.21 4.11 11.25
N GLN A 156 11.69 4.10 12.49
CA GLN A 156 11.37 5.33 13.22
C GLN A 156 12.62 6.16 13.57
N THR A 157 13.75 5.50 13.84
CA THR A 157 15.01 6.17 14.20
C THR A 157 15.79 6.72 13.01
N LEU A 158 15.41 6.38 11.77
CA LEU A 158 15.94 7.04 10.57
C LEU A 158 15.97 8.54 10.82
N ASP A 159 17.05 9.23 10.52
CA ASP A 159 17.09 10.67 10.69
C ASP A 159 16.57 11.32 9.40
N THR A 160 15.40 11.95 9.47
CA THR A 160 14.88 12.72 8.32
C THR A 160 15.56 14.08 8.18
N ALA A 161 16.34 14.51 9.18
CA ALA A 161 17.08 15.77 9.15
C ALA A 161 18.42 15.65 8.41
N THR A 162 19.04 14.47 8.35
CA THR A 162 20.28 14.23 7.61
C THR A 162 20.09 13.20 6.49
N PRO A 163 20.32 13.57 5.20
CA PRO A 163 20.17 12.66 4.06
C PRO A 163 21.03 11.39 4.14
N SER A 164 22.12 11.41 4.92
CA SER A 164 23.08 10.30 5.04
C SER A 164 22.45 9.03 5.59
N THR A 165 21.53 9.09 6.56
CA THR A 165 20.92 7.88 7.16
C THR A 165 19.92 7.17 6.22
N LEU A 166 19.26 7.92 5.34
CA LEU A 166 18.47 7.35 4.24
C LEU A 166 19.38 6.69 3.20
N THR A 167 20.61 7.20 3.05
CA THR A 167 21.55 6.69 2.05
C THR A 167 21.97 5.27 2.41
N ASP A 168 22.18 4.96 3.70
CA ASP A 168 22.56 3.62 4.18
C ASP A 168 21.43 2.59 3.96
N TYR A 169 20.19 2.94 4.30
CA TYR A 169 19.02 2.09 4.01
C TYR A 169 18.84 1.83 2.52
N CYS A 170 19.13 2.83 1.68
CA CYS A 170 19.05 2.71 0.22
C CYS A 170 20.33 2.14 -0.43
N ALA A 171 21.42 1.99 0.31
CA ALA A 171 22.70 1.50 -0.21
C ALA A 171 22.73 -0.03 -0.27
N THR A 172 22.05 -0.70 0.66
CA THR A 172 21.92 -2.17 0.66
C THR A 172 20.63 -2.63 0.02
N SER A 173 20.74 -3.46 -1.02
CA SER A 173 19.57 -4.08 -1.69
C SER A 173 18.67 -4.84 -0.71
N ALA A 174 19.24 -5.54 0.28
CA ALA A 174 18.46 -6.25 1.30
C ALA A 174 17.53 -5.30 2.09
N CYS A 175 18.02 -4.14 2.52
CA CYS A 175 17.15 -3.16 3.20
C CYS A 175 16.12 -2.54 2.27
N VAL A 176 16.46 -2.32 0.99
CA VAL A 176 15.51 -1.82 -0.01
C VAL A 176 14.41 -2.84 -0.25
N ASP A 177 14.75 -4.12 -0.38
CA ASP A 177 13.80 -5.22 -0.58
C ASP A 177 12.90 -5.41 0.63
N LEU A 178 13.46 -5.42 1.84
CA LEU A 178 12.68 -5.49 3.09
C LEU A 178 11.74 -4.29 3.21
N ALA A 179 12.23 -3.06 2.99
CA ALA A 179 11.40 -1.87 3.07
C ALA A 179 10.30 -1.84 1.99
N THR A 180 10.59 -2.34 0.79
CA THR A 180 9.64 -2.37 -0.34
C THR A 180 8.56 -3.42 -0.15
N THR A 181 8.94 -4.61 0.32
CA THR A 181 8.01 -5.72 0.58
C THR A 181 7.07 -5.39 1.74
N THR A 182 7.61 -4.87 2.85
CA THR A 182 6.80 -4.33 3.95
C THR A 182 5.91 -3.19 3.45
N LYS A 183 6.40 -2.35 2.53
CA LYS A 183 5.58 -1.24 1.97
C LYS A 183 4.39 -1.70 1.18
N ALA A 184 4.55 -2.73 0.37
CA ALA A 184 3.48 -3.24 -0.48
C ALA A 184 2.28 -3.75 0.34
N LYS A 185 2.50 -4.12 1.61
CA LYS A 185 1.48 -4.70 2.50
C LYS A 185 0.77 -3.66 3.36
N LEU A 186 1.42 -2.55 3.68
CA LEU A 186 0.86 -1.57 4.62
C LEU A 186 -0.14 -0.64 3.94
N ALA A 187 -1.21 -0.36 4.68
CA ALA A 187 -2.31 0.48 4.23
C ALA A 187 -2.36 1.80 5.02
N SER A 188 -2.76 2.86 4.31
CA SER A 188 -3.10 4.14 4.93
C SER A 188 -4.53 4.10 5.48
N CYS A 189 -4.69 3.76 6.76
CA CYS A 189 -6.01 3.66 7.38
C CYS A 189 -5.95 3.89 8.90
N THR A 190 -7.10 3.88 9.58
CA THR A 190 -7.21 3.93 11.05
C THR A 190 -8.17 2.85 11.54
N ASP A 191 -7.93 2.31 12.73
CA ASP A 191 -8.80 1.34 13.41
C ASP A 191 -9.79 2.00 14.38
N GLY A 192 -9.91 3.34 14.34
CA GLY A 192 -10.72 4.13 15.27
C GLY A 192 -9.99 4.55 16.55
N THR A 193 -8.83 3.95 16.85
CA THR A 193 -7.96 4.33 18.00
C THR A 193 -6.71 5.09 17.58
N ASP A 194 -6.57 5.40 16.29
CA ASP A 194 -5.38 5.99 15.65
C ASP A 194 -4.11 5.14 15.73
N SER A 195 -4.14 4.00 16.43
CA SER A 195 -3.02 3.07 16.60
C SER A 195 -2.51 2.54 15.27
N ASN A 196 -3.37 2.50 14.25
CA ASN A 196 -3.05 2.00 12.91
C ASN A 196 -2.88 3.07 11.83
N LYS A 197 -2.82 4.37 12.20
CA LYS A 197 -2.46 5.44 11.26
C LYS A 197 -1.18 5.10 10.52
N ASP A 198 -1.28 5.20 9.19
CA ASP A 198 -0.29 4.86 8.17
C ASP A 198 1.17 5.03 8.61
N LEU A 199 1.88 3.90 8.74
CA LEU A 199 3.32 3.90 9.03
C LEU A 199 4.12 4.64 7.97
N TYR A 200 3.66 4.62 6.72
CA TYR A 200 4.29 5.32 5.60
C TYR A 200 3.91 6.78 5.55
N ALA A 201 2.66 7.20 5.74
CA ALA A 201 2.34 8.64 5.74
C ALA A 201 3.04 9.35 6.90
N ALA A 202 3.05 8.76 8.10
CA ALA A 202 3.69 9.38 9.27
C ALA A 202 5.17 9.72 9.03
N ARG A 203 5.90 8.86 8.29
CA ARG A 203 7.32 9.07 7.97
C ARG A 203 7.54 9.73 6.62
N GLY A 204 6.78 9.37 5.60
CA GLY A 204 6.82 9.92 4.25
C GLY A 204 6.49 11.41 4.22
N ASP A 205 5.49 11.85 5.00
CA ASP A 205 5.19 13.26 5.17
C ASP A 205 6.31 13.98 5.92
N ALA A 206 6.92 13.35 6.93
CA ALA A 206 8.08 13.90 7.62
C ALA A 206 9.30 14.01 6.69
N VAL A 207 9.59 12.98 5.88
CA VAL A 207 10.63 12.99 4.84
C VAL A 207 10.35 14.09 3.83
N ALA A 208 9.13 14.19 3.28
CA ALA A 208 8.75 15.21 2.31
C ALA A 208 8.84 16.64 2.90
N MET A 209 8.40 16.83 4.14
CA MET A 209 8.52 18.09 4.88
C MET A 209 9.97 18.48 5.17
N LYS A 210 10.86 17.51 5.41
CA LYS A 210 12.27 17.74 5.69
C LYS A 210 13.13 17.87 4.44
N LEU A 211 12.83 17.14 3.37
CA LEU A 211 13.36 17.40 2.03
C LEU A 211 13.07 18.84 1.61
N ARG A 212 11.93 19.43 1.97
CA ARG A 212 11.69 20.87 1.78
C ARG A 212 12.61 21.79 2.60
N GLN A 213 13.19 21.30 3.70
CA GLN A 213 14.09 22.04 4.60
C GLN A 213 15.58 21.85 4.25
N VAL A 214 15.95 20.81 3.49
CA VAL A 214 17.33 20.59 3.04
C VAL A 214 17.80 21.80 2.22
N PRO A 215 18.91 22.46 2.60
CA PRO A 215 19.46 23.60 1.86
C PRO A 215 19.73 23.22 0.40
N GLY A 216 18.94 23.78 -0.52
CA GLY A 216 19.04 23.50 -1.96
C GLY A 216 17.93 22.61 -2.54
N PHE A 217 17.22 21.86 -1.70
CA PHE A 217 16.11 20.98 -2.12
C PHE A 217 14.76 21.73 -2.07
N GLY A 218 14.55 22.52 -1.03
CA GLY A 218 13.60 23.64 -1.03
C GLY A 218 14.35 24.97 -0.99
N ARG A 219 14.82 25.50 -2.14
CA ARG A 219 15.32 26.88 -2.13
C ARG A 219 14.13 27.82 -1.91
N SER A 220 14.21 28.68 -0.90
CA SER A 220 13.35 29.87 -0.84
C SER A 220 13.51 30.63 -2.16
N GLY A 221 12.44 30.67 -2.97
CA GLY A 221 12.46 31.23 -4.33
C GLY A 221 12.50 30.21 -5.49
N LEU A 222 12.39 28.90 -5.23
CA LEU A 222 12.15 27.86 -6.24
C LEU A 222 10.66 27.85 -6.62
N GLY A 223 10.21 28.89 -7.32
CA GLY A 223 8.84 28.97 -7.83
C GLY A 223 8.56 27.94 -8.94
N GLY A 224 7.29 27.67 -9.23
CA GLY A 224 6.87 26.66 -10.20
C GLY A 224 7.55 26.76 -11.58
N LYS A 225 7.82 27.98 -12.07
CA LYS A 225 8.59 28.21 -13.30
C LYS A 225 10.04 27.70 -13.22
N LYS A 226 10.73 27.95 -12.11
CA LYS A 226 12.12 27.51 -11.92
C LYS A 226 12.19 26.00 -11.68
N ALA A 227 11.25 25.45 -10.91
CA ALA A 227 11.12 24.01 -10.70
C ALA A 227 10.89 23.28 -12.03
N SER A 228 9.92 23.75 -12.82
CA SER A 228 9.64 23.22 -14.15
C SER A 228 10.86 23.29 -15.06
N SER A 229 11.52 24.46 -15.17
CA SER A 229 12.73 24.60 -15.99
C SER A 229 13.87 23.65 -15.59
N ARG A 230 14.07 23.41 -14.29
CA ARG A 230 15.08 22.45 -13.80
C ARG A 230 14.68 21.01 -14.09
N PHE A 231 13.41 20.67 -13.94
CA PHE A 231 12.87 19.36 -14.30
C PHE A 231 13.07 19.08 -15.80
N TYR A 232 12.76 20.05 -16.67
CA TYR A 232 13.08 19.97 -18.10
C TYR A 232 14.56 19.77 -18.37
N GLN A 233 15.44 20.46 -17.63
CA GLN A 233 16.89 20.28 -17.76
C GLN A 233 17.31 18.86 -17.40
N LEU A 234 16.76 18.29 -16.31
CA LEU A 234 17.02 16.91 -15.88
C LEU A 234 16.60 15.90 -16.95
N ILE A 235 15.36 16.02 -17.44
CA ILE A 235 14.84 15.18 -18.53
C ILE A 235 15.72 15.30 -19.78
N ARG A 236 16.14 16.51 -20.15
CA ARG A 236 17.02 16.73 -21.31
C ARG A 236 18.38 16.09 -21.16
N VAL A 237 18.99 16.20 -19.97
CA VAL A 237 20.29 15.57 -19.68
C VAL A 237 20.15 14.05 -19.71
N HIS A 238 19.07 13.50 -19.15
CA HIS A 238 18.83 12.06 -19.15
C HIS A 238 18.56 11.51 -20.55
N LYS A 239 17.79 12.21 -21.39
CA LYS A 239 17.60 11.84 -22.80
C LYS A 239 18.92 11.80 -23.57
N LYS A 240 19.79 12.80 -23.37
CA LYS A 240 21.15 12.78 -23.93
C LYS A 240 21.98 11.60 -23.42
N PHE A 241 21.86 11.29 -22.13
CA PHE A 241 22.52 10.12 -21.54
C PHE A 241 22.00 8.82 -22.15
N GLN A 242 20.68 8.66 -22.35
CA GLN A 242 20.12 7.51 -23.05
C GLN A 242 20.65 7.42 -24.49
N GLU A 243 20.69 8.53 -25.23
CA GLU A 243 21.22 8.57 -26.59
C GLU A 243 22.71 8.19 -26.66
N SER A 244 23.51 8.61 -25.68
CA SER A 244 24.96 8.32 -25.63
C SER A 244 25.30 6.95 -25.06
N SER A 245 24.55 6.47 -24.06
CA SER A 245 24.88 5.27 -23.28
C SER A 245 24.21 4.02 -23.82
N LYS A 246 23.12 4.14 -24.59
CA LYS A 246 22.46 3.01 -25.29
C LYS A 246 23.36 2.32 -26.33
N TYR A 247 24.54 2.89 -26.64
CA TYR A 247 25.52 2.34 -27.57
C TYR A 247 26.92 2.08 -26.99
N LEU A 248 27.12 2.23 -25.68
CA LEU A 248 28.33 1.74 -25.00
C LEU A 248 28.06 0.33 -24.45
N SER A 249 27.74 -0.58 -25.36
CA SER A 249 27.71 -2.03 -25.09
C SER A 249 29.12 -2.46 -24.70
N GLY A 250 29.31 -2.84 -23.43
CA GLY A 250 30.57 -3.41 -22.95
C GLY A 250 31.04 -2.99 -21.56
N VAL A 251 30.32 -2.11 -20.85
CA VAL A 251 30.64 -1.86 -19.43
C VAL A 251 30.06 -3.03 -18.62
N GLU A 252 30.94 -3.83 -18.04
CA GLU A 252 30.58 -4.96 -17.18
C GLU A 252 29.57 -4.52 -16.12
N GLN A 253 28.52 -5.32 -15.99
CA GLN A 253 27.35 -5.08 -15.14
C GLN A 253 27.69 -5.12 -13.63
N ASP A 254 28.95 -5.42 -13.31
CA ASP A 254 29.44 -5.68 -11.95
C ASP A 254 29.92 -4.41 -11.22
N GLU A 255 30.10 -3.27 -11.90
CA GLU A 255 30.49 -1.99 -11.25
C GLU A 255 29.37 -0.93 -11.16
N VAL A 256 28.19 -1.18 -11.73
CA VAL A 256 27.04 -0.28 -11.53
C VAL A 256 26.27 -0.76 -10.29
N SER A 257 26.63 -0.21 -9.13
CA SER A 257 25.93 -0.47 -7.88
C SER A 257 24.41 -0.47 -8.09
N SER A 258 23.70 -1.43 -7.49
CA SER A 258 22.24 -1.60 -7.57
C SER A 258 21.44 -0.27 -7.48
N CYS A 259 21.93 0.68 -6.68
CA CYS A 259 21.38 2.04 -6.55
C CYS A 259 21.45 2.89 -7.84
N SER A 260 22.53 2.79 -8.62
CA SER A 260 22.70 3.49 -9.89
C SER A 260 21.79 2.92 -10.99
N THR A 261 21.57 1.60 -11.01
CA THR A 261 20.62 0.94 -11.91
C THR A 261 19.17 1.36 -11.60
N GLY A 262 18.77 1.35 -10.32
CA GLY A 262 17.44 1.81 -9.92
C GLY A 262 17.17 3.29 -10.24
N ARG A 263 18.18 4.15 -10.07
CA ARG A 263 18.09 5.58 -10.45
C ARG A 263 17.88 5.78 -11.95
N ILE A 264 18.57 5.01 -12.79
CA ILE A 264 18.45 5.10 -14.25
C ILE A 264 17.05 4.63 -14.68
N MET A 265 16.57 3.50 -14.15
CA MET A 265 15.22 2.99 -14.44
C MET A 265 14.12 3.99 -14.07
N LEU A 266 14.22 4.63 -12.91
CA LEU A 266 13.25 5.66 -12.49
C LEU A 266 13.28 6.89 -13.41
N LEU A 267 14.47 7.29 -13.87
CA LEU A 267 14.59 8.40 -14.82
C LEU A 267 14.05 8.02 -16.21
N ASP A 268 14.17 6.75 -16.62
CA ASP A 268 13.58 6.23 -17.86
C ASP A 268 12.05 6.27 -17.80
N GLU A 269 11.44 5.78 -16.72
CA GLU A 269 10.00 5.83 -16.48
C GLU A 269 9.48 7.27 -16.41
N LEU A 270 10.21 8.15 -15.73
CA LEU A 270 9.88 9.57 -15.64
C LEU A 270 9.90 10.27 -17.01
N VAL A 271 10.84 9.91 -17.88
CA VAL A 271 10.90 10.41 -19.26
C VAL A 271 9.67 9.93 -20.05
N GLN A 272 9.29 8.67 -19.91
CA GLN A 272 8.11 8.11 -20.56
C GLN A 272 6.84 8.84 -20.14
N LEU A 273 6.59 8.95 -18.83
CA LEU A 273 5.42 9.66 -18.29
C LEU A 273 5.39 11.13 -18.71
N PHE A 274 6.55 11.77 -18.81
CA PHE A 274 6.65 13.15 -19.25
C PHE A 274 6.26 13.32 -20.73
N ASP A 275 6.73 12.43 -21.61
CA ASP A 275 6.41 12.46 -23.03
C ASP A 275 4.94 12.13 -23.29
N GLU A 276 4.38 11.13 -22.60
CA GLU A 276 2.95 10.79 -22.66
C GLU A 276 2.07 11.97 -22.24
N ALA A 277 2.39 12.62 -21.12
CA ALA A 277 1.65 13.80 -20.65
C ALA A 277 1.78 15.00 -21.59
N ARG A 278 2.94 15.17 -22.24
CA ARG A 278 3.14 16.22 -23.25
C ARG A 278 2.27 15.98 -24.48
N ASP A 279 2.24 14.75 -24.97
CA ASP A 279 1.52 14.38 -26.18
C ASP A 279 0.00 14.44 -25.95
N GLN A 280 -0.48 14.03 -24.77
CA GLN A 280 -1.88 14.23 -24.35
C GLN A 280 -2.28 15.71 -24.35
N ARG A 281 -1.49 16.58 -23.72
CA ARG A 281 -1.76 18.03 -23.71
C ARG A 281 -1.74 18.65 -25.10
N GLN A 282 -0.85 18.17 -25.97
CA GLN A 282 -0.80 18.64 -27.35
C GLN A 282 -2.04 18.21 -28.13
N ALA A 283 -2.48 16.96 -27.98
CA ALA A 283 -3.69 16.44 -28.59
C ALA A 283 -4.95 17.21 -28.15
N GLU A 284 -5.07 17.52 -26.85
CA GLU A 284 -6.16 18.34 -26.29
C GLU A 284 -6.18 19.76 -26.87
N ARG A 285 -5.01 20.39 -27.02
CA ARG A 285 -4.88 21.72 -27.63
C ARG A 285 -5.27 21.73 -29.10
N THR A 286 -4.84 20.73 -29.86
CA THR A 286 -5.23 20.61 -31.28
C THR A 286 -6.72 20.35 -31.44
N SER A 287 -7.32 19.52 -30.58
CA SER A 287 -8.75 19.23 -30.60
C SER A 287 -9.60 20.47 -30.25
N SER A 288 -9.19 21.22 -29.23
CA SER A 288 -9.87 22.46 -28.85
C SER A 288 -9.74 23.55 -29.93
N ALA A 289 -8.55 23.72 -30.52
CA ALA A 289 -8.36 24.66 -31.63
C ALA A 289 -9.20 24.28 -32.87
N ALA A 290 -9.29 22.99 -33.21
CA ALA A 290 -10.13 22.52 -34.31
C ALA A 290 -11.62 22.82 -34.08
N LYS A 291 -12.12 22.59 -32.86
CA LYS A 291 -13.51 22.92 -32.49
C LYS A 291 -13.82 24.43 -32.54
N VAL A 292 -12.83 25.27 -32.23
CA VAL A 292 -12.98 26.73 -32.35
C VAL A 292 -13.03 27.14 -33.82
N ALA A 293 -12.13 26.63 -34.65
CA ALA A 293 -12.12 26.90 -36.09
C ALA A 293 -13.43 26.44 -36.78
N GLU A 294 -13.97 25.29 -36.39
CA GLU A 294 -15.26 24.79 -36.90
C GLU A 294 -16.43 25.72 -36.55
N LYS A 295 -16.47 26.21 -35.31
CA LYS A 295 -17.48 27.20 -34.87
C LYS A 295 -17.34 28.54 -35.59
N GLU A 296 -16.11 29.00 -35.81
CA GLU A 296 -15.85 30.24 -36.56
C GLU A 296 -16.25 30.12 -38.03
N ALA A 297 -15.97 28.97 -38.66
CA ALA A 297 -16.40 28.67 -40.03
C ALA A 297 -17.94 28.60 -40.14
N ALA A 298 -18.61 27.93 -39.20
CA ALA A 298 -20.06 27.87 -39.15
C ALA A 298 -20.69 29.26 -38.93
N ALA A 299 -20.12 30.09 -38.05
CA ALA A 299 -20.58 31.46 -37.83
C ALA A 299 -20.33 32.36 -39.06
N GLY A 300 -19.24 32.13 -39.80
CA GLY A 300 -18.97 32.79 -41.09
C GLY A 300 -20.06 32.49 -42.11
N PHE A 301 -20.38 31.21 -42.29
CA PHE A 301 -21.43 30.78 -43.22
C PHE A 301 -22.80 31.43 -42.92
N VAL A 302 -23.19 31.51 -41.65
CA VAL A 302 -24.45 32.17 -41.24
C VAL A 302 -24.44 33.67 -41.53
N ARG A 303 -23.30 34.36 -41.30
CA ARG A 303 -23.17 35.79 -41.64
C ARG A 303 -23.28 36.03 -43.14
N ASP A 304 -22.64 35.18 -43.94
CA ASP A 304 -22.67 35.30 -45.40
C ASP A 304 -24.09 35.04 -45.94
N GLN A 305 -24.79 34.04 -45.39
CA GLN A 305 -26.18 33.76 -45.75
C GLN A 305 -27.13 34.90 -45.39
N GLN A 306 -26.97 35.52 -44.22
CA GLN A 306 -27.77 36.69 -43.82
C GLN A 306 -27.53 37.88 -44.75
N CYS A 307 -26.27 38.13 -45.14
CA CYS A 307 -25.95 39.20 -46.08
C CYS A 307 -26.65 39.00 -47.44
N CYS A 308 -26.68 37.76 -47.95
CA CYS A 308 -27.41 37.45 -49.18
C CYS A 308 -28.93 37.71 -49.07
N VAL A 309 -29.53 37.40 -47.91
CA VAL A 309 -30.95 37.66 -47.65
C VAL A 309 -31.22 39.16 -47.61
N ASP A 310 -30.40 39.93 -46.89
CA ASP A 310 -30.57 41.39 -46.75
C ASP A 310 -30.46 42.11 -48.10
N VAL A 311 -29.51 41.69 -48.96
CA VAL A 311 -29.36 42.22 -50.32
C VAL A 311 -30.59 41.90 -51.19
N THR A 312 -31.14 40.70 -51.04
CA THR A 312 -32.34 40.28 -51.79
C THR A 312 -33.57 41.08 -51.36
N GLN A 313 -33.74 41.26 -50.05
CA GLN A 313 -34.85 42.04 -49.50
C GLN A 313 -34.75 43.52 -49.85
N ALA A 314 -33.54 44.09 -49.86
CA ALA A 314 -33.32 45.47 -50.32
C ALA A 314 -33.71 45.66 -51.79
N ARG A 315 -33.45 44.65 -52.64
CA ARG A 315 -33.85 44.68 -54.05
C ARG A 315 -35.37 44.60 -54.23
N GLU A 316 -36.06 43.77 -53.45
CA GLU A 316 -37.53 43.70 -53.48
C GLU A 316 -38.18 45.00 -53.03
N ILE A 317 -37.66 45.63 -51.97
CA ILE A 317 -38.13 46.94 -51.51
C ILE A 317 -37.95 48.01 -52.60
N ALA A 318 -36.81 48.02 -53.29
CA ALA A 318 -36.55 48.95 -54.39
C ALA A 318 -37.54 48.77 -55.55
N LEU A 319 -37.83 47.52 -55.92
CA LEU A 319 -38.81 47.21 -56.97
C LEU A 319 -40.24 47.63 -56.58
N GLU A 320 -40.62 47.51 -55.30
CA GLU A 320 -41.93 48.01 -54.86
C GLU A 320 -42.03 49.51 -54.76
N GLN A 321 -40.92 50.20 -54.46
CA GLN A 321 -40.87 51.65 -54.55
C GLN A 321 -41.07 52.12 -56.00
N GLU A 322 -40.38 51.49 -56.96
CA GLU A 322 -40.59 51.78 -58.39
C GLU A 322 -42.03 51.49 -58.81
N ARG A 323 -42.63 50.36 -58.40
CA ARG A 323 -44.03 50.02 -58.73
C ARG A 323 -45.03 51.04 -58.18
N VAL A 324 -44.82 51.52 -56.95
CA VAL A 324 -45.66 52.55 -56.33
C VAL A 324 -45.49 53.88 -57.05
N GLU A 325 -44.28 54.21 -57.50
CA GLU A 325 -44.02 55.41 -58.26
C GLU A 325 -44.69 55.36 -59.64
N TYR A 326 -44.58 54.25 -60.38
CA TYR A 326 -45.27 54.05 -61.65
C TYR A 326 -46.80 54.18 -61.54
N LYS A 327 -47.41 53.67 -60.46
CA LYS A 327 -48.86 53.83 -60.19
C LYS A 327 -49.31 55.27 -60.00
N LYS A 328 -48.41 56.22 -59.69
CA LYS A 328 -48.76 57.65 -59.61
C LYS A 328 -48.94 58.30 -60.98
N TYR A 329 -48.49 57.64 -62.06
CA TYR A 329 -48.48 58.17 -63.42
C TYR A 329 -49.49 57.48 -64.35
N GLU A 330 -50.25 56.48 -63.88
CA GLU A 330 -51.43 55.96 -64.59
C GLU A 330 -52.64 56.87 -64.30
N PHE A 331 -53.07 57.61 -65.32
CA PHE A 331 -54.27 58.47 -65.36
C PHE A 331 -55.50 57.71 -65.86
#